data_AF-A0A962WQU4-F1
#
_entry.id   AF-A0A962WQU4-F1
#
_cell.length_a   1.000
_cell.length_b   1.000
_cell.length_c   1.000
_cell.angle_alpha   90.00
_cell.angle_beta   90.00
_cell.angle_gamma   90.00
#
_symmetry.space_group_name_H-M   'P 1'
#
loop_
_entity.id
_entity.type
_entity.pdbx_description
1 polymer ?
#
loop_
_entity_poly.entity_id
_entity_poly.type
_entity_poly.pdbx_seq_one_letter_code
_entity_poly.pdbx_strand_id
1 'polypeptide(L)'
;MTQAIDGAGKRTFTMNFEGSVSGGWEGAGLSTIHATAANDDLSAGTFTGNFAVYLEGGGVAAGSGSGVFGSCGEHKWQLNGVGLLTDGTRLAFESTLALDGRSLNGKMYEIG
;
A
#
# COMPACT_ATOMS: atom_id res chain seq x y z
N MET A 1 -10.33 8.46 -5.26
CA MET A 1 -10.20 8.49 -3.79
C MET A 1 -11.55 8.84 -3.23
N THR A 2 -12.10 7.98 -2.39
CA THR A 2 -13.35 8.26 -1.65
C THR A 2 -12.99 8.49 -0.20
N GLN A 3 -13.47 9.59 0.38
CA GLN A 3 -13.26 9.93 1.78
C GLN A 3 -14.55 9.70 2.58
N ALA A 4 -14.43 9.18 3.79
CA ALA A 4 -15.51 9.09 4.77
C ALA A 4 -15.01 9.44 6.19
N ILE A 5 -15.93 9.46 7.14
CA ILE A 5 -15.65 9.54 8.57
C ILE A 5 -16.22 8.26 9.20
N ASP A 6 -15.43 7.54 9.99
CA ASP A 6 -15.87 6.33 10.66
C ASP A 6 -16.66 6.61 11.95
N GLY A 7 -17.17 5.55 12.60
CA GLY A 7 -17.94 5.68 13.85
C GLY A 7 -17.15 6.26 15.03
N ALA A 8 -15.82 6.35 14.92
CA ALA A 8 -14.93 6.96 15.91
C ALA A 8 -14.53 8.40 15.54
N GLY A 9 -15.09 8.96 14.45
CA GLY A 9 -14.79 10.31 13.98
C GLY A 9 -13.49 10.41 13.19
N LYS A 10 -12.84 9.29 12.82
CA LYS A 10 -11.60 9.30 12.04
C LYS A 10 -11.88 9.40 10.55
N ARG A 11 -11.04 10.15 9.83
CA ARG A 11 -11.10 10.23 8.37
C ARG A 11 -10.57 8.94 7.77
N THR A 12 -11.35 8.36 6.87
CA THR A 12 -11.00 7.13 6.14
C THR A 12 -10.96 7.39 4.64
N PHE A 13 -10.10 6.66 3.95
CA PHE A 13 -9.85 6.83 2.52
C PHE A 13 -9.81 5.48 1.82
N THR A 14 -10.45 5.38 0.66
CA THR A 14 -10.24 4.27 -0.27
C THR A 14 -9.57 4.78 -1.53
N MET A 15 -8.45 4.16 -1.90
CA MET A 15 -7.60 4.58 -3.01
C MET A 15 -7.12 3.38 -3.80
N ASN A 16 -7.20 3.49 -5.13
CA ASN A 16 -6.59 2.56 -6.06
C ASN A 16 -5.33 3.21 -6.63
N PHE A 17 -4.28 2.44 -6.82
CA PHE A 17 -3.02 2.91 -7.37
C PHE A 17 -2.35 1.83 -8.20
N GLU A 18 -1.49 2.30 -9.08
CA GLU A 18 -0.64 1.50 -9.94
C GLU A 18 0.82 1.91 -9.72
N GLY A 19 1.76 1.03 -10.02
CA GLY A 19 3.17 1.43 -10.06
C GLY A 19 4.11 0.25 -10.16
N SER A 20 5.26 0.33 -9.52
CA SER A 20 6.32 -0.67 -9.66
C SER A 20 6.75 -1.25 -8.32
N VAL A 21 7.09 -2.54 -8.37
CA VAL A 21 7.63 -3.30 -7.24
C VAL A 21 9.01 -3.81 -7.62
N SER A 22 9.90 -3.87 -6.63
CA SER A 22 11.23 -4.48 -6.69
C SER A 22 11.51 -5.26 -5.40
N GLY A 23 12.67 -5.90 -5.25
CA GLY A 23 13.07 -6.57 -4.00
C GLY A 23 12.89 -8.09 -4.00
N GLY A 24 12.81 -8.71 -5.17
CA GLY A 24 12.52 -10.13 -5.37
C GLY A 24 11.12 -10.39 -5.96
N TRP A 25 10.33 -9.33 -6.13
CA TRP A 25 9.00 -9.36 -6.75
C TRP A 25 8.89 -8.30 -7.85
N GLU A 26 9.92 -8.21 -8.69
CA GLU A 26 10.03 -7.22 -9.76
C GLU A 26 8.84 -7.29 -10.72
N GLY A 27 8.15 -6.16 -10.88
CA GLY A 27 6.98 -6.11 -11.75
C GLY A 27 6.11 -4.86 -11.60
N ALA A 28 5.01 -4.86 -12.36
CA ALA A 28 3.98 -3.82 -12.25
C ALA A 28 2.98 -4.18 -11.14
N GLY A 29 2.70 -3.25 -10.25
CA GLY A 29 1.78 -3.43 -9.12
C GLY A 29 0.45 -2.73 -9.33
N LEU A 30 -0.65 -3.39 -8.96
CA LEU A 30 -1.96 -2.80 -8.76
C LEU A 30 -2.37 -3.02 -7.31
N SER A 31 -2.97 -2.01 -6.67
CA SER A 31 -3.49 -2.21 -5.32
C SER A 31 -4.59 -1.23 -4.96
N THR A 32 -5.40 -1.66 -4.00
CA THR A 32 -6.45 -0.87 -3.36
C THR A 32 -6.15 -0.84 -1.87
N ILE A 33 -6.03 0.36 -1.30
CA ILE A 33 -5.91 0.53 0.15
C ILE A 33 -7.14 1.23 0.73
N HIS A 34 -7.48 0.79 1.93
CA HIS A 34 -8.34 1.46 2.88
C HIS A 34 -7.46 2.01 4.00
N ALA A 35 -7.33 3.33 4.09
CA ALA A 35 -6.50 4.02 5.06
C ALA A 35 -7.37 4.73 6.10
N THR A 36 -6.91 4.73 7.36
CA THR A 36 -7.52 5.45 8.48
C THR A 36 -6.51 6.42 9.05
N ALA A 37 -6.81 7.71 9.04
CA ALA A 37 -5.91 8.72 9.58
C ALA A 37 -5.86 8.68 11.11
N ALA A 38 -4.66 8.81 11.66
CA ALA A 38 -4.46 8.98 13.10
C ALA A 38 -4.79 10.41 13.54
N ASN A 39 -4.63 11.39 12.65
CA ASN A 39 -4.71 12.83 12.89
C ASN A 39 -5.51 13.57 11.79
N ASP A 40 -5.94 14.80 12.08
CA ASP A 40 -6.82 15.58 11.19
C ASP A 40 -6.11 16.15 9.96
N ASP A 41 -4.80 16.32 10.04
CA ASP A 41 -3.92 16.79 8.96
C ASP A 41 -3.52 15.66 7.99
N LEU A 42 -3.98 14.42 8.25
CA LEU A 42 -3.78 13.26 7.37
C LEU A 42 -2.31 12.90 7.16
N SER A 43 -1.44 13.29 8.10
CA SER A 43 -0.01 13.09 7.98
C SER A 43 0.45 11.72 8.46
N ALA A 44 -0.39 10.96 9.18
CA ALA A 44 -0.08 9.60 9.59
C ALA A 44 -1.34 8.75 9.79
N GLY A 45 -1.19 7.43 9.76
CA GLY A 45 -2.28 6.52 10.05
C GLY A 45 -1.96 5.06 9.75
N THR A 46 -3.00 4.26 9.68
CA THR A 46 -2.94 2.83 9.32
C THR A 46 -3.59 2.59 7.97
N PHE A 47 -3.26 1.48 7.35
CA PHE A 47 -3.97 1.02 6.17
C PHE A 47 -4.09 -0.51 6.14
N THR A 48 -5.10 -0.98 5.42
CA THR A 48 -5.24 -2.34 4.93
C THR A 48 -5.43 -2.30 3.43
N GLY A 49 -5.05 -3.34 2.70
CA GLY A 49 -5.26 -3.35 1.25
C GLY A 49 -5.09 -4.71 0.61
N ASN A 50 -5.54 -4.78 -0.64
CA ASN A 50 -5.31 -5.91 -1.53
C ASN A 50 -4.38 -5.47 -2.64
N PHE A 51 -3.49 -6.35 -3.08
CA PHE A 51 -2.52 -6.05 -4.12
C PHE A 51 -2.35 -7.23 -5.08
N ALA A 52 -1.94 -6.89 -6.30
CA ALA A 52 -1.46 -7.82 -7.31
C ALA A 52 -0.18 -7.26 -7.95
N VAL A 53 0.80 -8.12 -8.22
CA VAL A 53 2.05 -7.80 -8.90
C VAL A 53 2.18 -8.70 -10.12
N TYR A 54 2.23 -8.09 -11.29
CA TYR A 54 2.51 -8.75 -12.57
C TYR A 54 4.02 -8.80 -12.75
N LEU A 55 4.60 -9.97 -12.48
CA LEU A 55 6.04 -10.18 -12.41
C LEU A 55 6.66 -10.15 -13.80
N GLU A 56 7.93 -9.71 -13.90
CA GLU A 56 8.68 -9.68 -15.17
C GLU A 56 8.76 -11.07 -15.83
N GLY A 57 8.76 -12.15 -15.04
CA GLY A 57 8.71 -13.53 -15.52
C GLY A 57 7.34 -13.99 -16.05
N GLY A 58 6.34 -13.11 -16.11
CA GLY A 58 4.99 -13.39 -16.60
C GLY A 58 4.03 -14.00 -15.57
N GLY A 59 4.49 -14.22 -14.33
CA GLY A 59 3.66 -14.66 -13.21
C GLY A 59 2.84 -13.53 -12.59
N VAL A 60 1.86 -13.89 -11.76
CA VAL A 60 1.09 -12.93 -10.95
C VAL A 60 1.14 -13.35 -9.49
N ALA A 61 1.61 -12.44 -8.63
CA ALA A 61 1.53 -12.58 -7.19
C ALA A 61 0.37 -11.72 -6.68
N ALA A 62 -0.53 -12.28 -5.87
CA ALA A 62 -1.65 -11.53 -5.32
C ALA A 62 -1.83 -11.83 -3.84
N GLY A 63 -2.29 -10.84 -3.09
CA GLY A 63 -2.41 -10.94 -1.66
C GLY A 63 -3.14 -9.78 -1.01
N SER A 64 -3.13 -9.81 0.32
CA SER A 64 -3.64 -8.73 1.15
C SER A 64 -2.59 -8.33 2.18
N GLY A 65 -2.65 -7.10 2.67
CA GLY A 65 -1.66 -6.60 3.60
C GLY A 65 -2.20 -5.46 4.46
N SER A 66 -1.40 -5.10 5.46
CA SER A 66 -1.68 -3.99 6.35
C SER A 66 -0.40 -3.33 6.81
N GLY A 67 -0.52 -2.10 7.30
CA GLY A 67 0.63 -1.36 7.78
C GLY A 67 0.30 0.03 8.26
N VAL A 68 1.33 0.86 8.31
CA VAL A 68 1.26 2.27 8.68
C VAL A 68 1.71 3.15 7.52
N PHE A 69 1.11 4.33 7.44
CA PHE A 69 1.58 5.37 6.54
C PHE A 69 2.01 6.61 7.33
N GLY A 70 2.94 7.37 6.75
CA GLY A 70 3.37 8.66 7.26
C GLY A 70 3.74 9.60 6.11
N SER A 71 3.49 10.89 6.27
CA SER A 71 3.87 11.92 5.31
C SER A 71 5.39 11.95 5.17
N CYS A 72 5.88 11.92 3.93
CA CYS A 72 7.31 11.97 3.61
C CYS A 72 7.65 13.05 2.58
N GLY A 73 6.74 14.00 2.38
CA GLY A 73 6.90 15.11 1.46
C GLY A 73 5.55 15.64 0.98
N GLU A 74 5.61 16.69 0.16
CA GLU A 74 4.41 17.23 -0.47
C GLU A 74 3.73 16.16 -1.32
N HIS A 75 2.44 15.93 -1.04
CA HIS A 75 1.61 14.90 -1.67
C HIS A 75 2.21 13.48 -1.65
N LYS A 76 2.98 13.13 -0.61
CA LYS A 76 3.62 11.82 -0.52
C LYS A 76 3.43 11.15 0.84
N TRP A 77 3.07 9.87 0.79
CA TRP A 77 3.09 8.99 1.96
C TRP A 77 4.13 7.89 1.80
N GLN A 78 4.90 7.65 2.86
CA GLN A 78 5.66 6.44 3.04
C GLN A 78 4.74 5.39 3.67
N LEU A 79 4.63 4.22 3.04
CA LEU A 79 3.86 3.07 3.52
C LEU A 79 4.83 1.96 3.89
N ASN A 80 4.70 1.46 5.12
CA ASN A 80 5.46 0.33 5.63
C ASN A 80 4.50 -0.71 6.18
N GLY A 81 4.64 -1.97 5.78
CA GLY A 81 3.68 -2.99 6.17
C GLY A 81 4.11 -4.41 5.89
N VAL A 82 3.17 -5.32 6.12
CA VAL A 82 3.29 -6.74 5.85
C VAL A 82 2.14 -7.25 5.01
N GLY A 83 2.42 -8.21 4.14
CA GLY A 83 1.46 -8.85 3.25
C GLY A 83 1.44 -10.36 3.41
N LEU A 84 0.34 -10.97 2.99
CA LEU A 84 0.15 -12.40 2.86
C LEU A 84 -0.34 -12.68 1.44
N LEU A 85 0.45 -13.44 0.68
CA LEU A 85 0.07 -13.92 -0.64
C LEU A 85 -0.94 -15.07 -0.53
N THR A 86 -1.66 -15.33 -1.62
CA THR A 86 -2.65 -16.42 -1.69
C THR A 86 -2.06 -17.82 -1.50
N ASP A 87 -0.75 -17.99 -1.73
CA ASP A 87 -0.03 -19.25 -1.52
C ASP A 87 0.49 -19.42 -0.07
N GLY A 88 0.25 -18.43 0.80
CA GLY A 88 0.70 -18.42 2.18
C GLY A 88 2.04 -17.72 2.41
N THR A 89 2.73 -17.26 1.36
CA THR A 89 3.99 -16.51 1.48
C THR A 89 3.75 -15.19 2.20
N ARG A 90 4.60 -14.87 3.19
CA ARG A 90 4.53 -13.62 3.95
C ARG A 90 5.55 -12.64 3.40
N LEU A 91 5.15 -11.38 3.28
CA LEU A 91 5.96 -10.30 2.73
C LEU A 91 6.11 -9.16 3.74
N ALA A 92 7.26 -8.51 3.76
CA ALA A 92 7.41 -7.13 4.24
C ALA A 92 7.46 -6.21 3.02
N PHE A 93 6.90 -5.00 3.13
CA PHE A 93 6.99 -4.01 2.08
C PHE A 93 7.22 -2.60 2.58
N GLU A 94 7.96 -1.85 1.78
CA GLU A 94 8.29 -0.44 1.95
C GLU A 94 7.97 0.27 0.64
N SER A 95 7.16 1.33 0.67
CA SER A 95 6.73 2.00 -0.58
C SER A 95 6.45 3.48 -0.38
N THR A 96 6.62 4.25 -1.43
CA THR A 96 6.21 5.66 -1.48
C THR A 96 4.99 5.78 -2.40
N LEU A 97 3.90 6.30 -1.84
CA LEU A 97 2.68 6.67 -2.55
C LEU A 97 2.71 8.15 -2.89
N ALA A 98 2.72 8.47 -4.18
CA ALA A 98 2.45 9.82 -4.69
C ALA A 98 0.93 10.02 -4.80
N LEU A 99 0.36 10.91 -4.00
CA LEU A 99 -1.08 11.14 -3.88
C LEU A 99 -1.66 11.88 -5.09
N ASP A 100 -0.86 12.75 -5.71
CA ASP A 100 -1.20 13.54 -6.89
C ASP A 100 -1.21 12.67 -8.18
N GLY A 101 -0.23 11.79 -8.32
CA GLY A 101 -0.11 10.86 -9.44
C GLY A 101 -0.80 9.50 -9.23
N ARG A 102 -1.28 9.21 -8.01
CA ARG A 102 -1.82 7.90 -7.60
C ARG A 102 -0.89 6.74 -7.96
N SER A 103 0.41 6.97 -7.78
CA SER A 103 1.46 6.00 -8.09
C SER A 103 2.09 5.46 -6.82
N LEU A 104 2.22 4.13 -6.72
CA LEU A 104 2.94 3.47 -5.64
C LEU A 104 4.21 2.80 -6.19
N ASN A 105 5.37 3.22 -5.69
CA ASN A 105 6.62 2.55 -6.01
C ASN A 105 7.25 2.02 -4.73
N GLY A 106 7.65 0.75 -4.73
CA GLY A 106 8.13 0.13 -3.51
C GLY A 106 8.96 -1.12 -3.70
N LYS A 107 9.32 -1.68 -2.56
CA LYS A 107 10.06 -2.92 -2.42
C LYS A 107 9.23 -3.91 -1.63
N MET A 108 9.21 -5.16 -2.07
CA MET A 108 8.60 -6.29 -1.35
C MET A 108 9.67 -7.33 -1.09
N TYR A 109 9.68 -7.88 0.11
CA TYR A 109 10.66 -8.86 0.56
C TYR A 109 9.93 -10.02 1.22
N GLU A 110 10.29 -11.25 0.90
CA GLU A 110 9.78 -12.43 1.61
C GLU A 110 10.29 -12.45 3.06
N ILE A 111 9.42 -12.83 4.00
CA ILE A 111 9.74 -12.95 5.43
C ILE A 111 9.22 -14.27 6.00
N GLY A 112 10.02 -14.92 6.85
CA GLY A 112 9.70 -16.20 7.52
C GLY A 112 8.65 -16.09 8.62
#